data_AF-A0A9D5RHU7-F1
#
_entry.id   AF-A0A9D5RHU7-F1
#
_cell.length_a   1.000
_cell.length_b   1.000
_cell.length_c   1.000
_cell.angle_alpha   90.00
_cell.angle_beta   90.00
_cell.angle_gamma   90.00
#
_symmetry.space_group_name_H-M   'P 1'
#
loop_
_entity.id
_entity.type
_entity.pdbx_description
1 polymer ?
#
loop_
_entity_poly.entity_id
_entity_poly.type
_entity_poly.pdbx_seq_one_letter_code
_entity_poly.pdbx_strand_id
1 'polypeptide(L)'
;MKLRSDITDFIVLQNGRQRITFETEDDFRAEYDRLKDKKIVIEPKVYRKPRSLDANAYFHVLVNKIAAVLRSSDDEVKAELVVRYGTVERDEDGG
;
A
#
# COMPACT_ATOMS: atom_id res chain seq x y z
N MET A 1 -7.27 -9.07 6.79
CA MET A 1 -6.46 -8.70 7.98
C MET A 1 -5.13 -8.20 7.49
N LYS A 2 -4.67 -7.03 7.92
CA LYS A 2 -3.37 -6.49 7.57
C LYS A 2 -2.64 -6.25 8.89
N LEU A 3 -1.52 -6.94 9.08
CA LEU A 3 -0.62 -6.71 10.20
C LEU A 3 0.53 -5.88 9.68
N ARG A 4 0.83 -4.74 10.32
CA ARG A 4 2.06 -4.01 10.05
C ARG A 4 3.12 -4.56 10.99
N SER A 5 4.18 -5.09 10.43
CA SER A 5 5.21 -5.74 11.23
C SER A 5 6.54 -5.67 10.52
N ASP A 6 7.59 -5.58 11.30
CA ASP A 6 8.96 -5.70 10.84
C ASP A 6 9.44 -7.14 10.99
N ILE A 7 10.27 -7.60 10.05
CA ILE A 7 10.94 -8.89 10.17
C ILE A 7 12.17 -8.68 11.04
N THR A 8 12.19 -9.32 12.22
CA THR A 8 13.33 -9.22 13.14
C THR A 8 14.35 -10.32 12.89
N ASP A 9 13.88 -11.52 12.59
CA ASP A 9 14.72 -12.70 12.50
C ASP A 9 14.33 -13.60 11.32
N PHE A 10 15.37 -14.11 10.65
CA PHE A 10 15.27 -15.15 9.65
C PHE A 10 16.26 -16.26 9.98
N ILE A 11 15.74 -17.44 10.35
CA ILE A 11 16.55 -18.60 10.75
C ILE A 11 16.24 -19.76 9.82
N VAL A 12 17.29 -20.31 9.20
CA VAL A 12 17.21 -21.58 8.45
C VAL A 12 17.61 -22.71 9.40
N LEU A 13 16.67 -23.64 9.63
CA LEU A 13 16.88 -24.81 10.48
C LEU A 13 17.59 -25.92 9.68
N GLN A 14 18.26 -26.83 10.39
CA GLN A 14 19.02 -27.93 9.78
C GLN A 14 18.16 -28.89 8.94
N ASN A 15 16.85 -28.95 9.18
CA ASN A 15 15.90 -29.74 8.40
C ASN A 15 15.36 -29.00 7.15
N GLY A 16 15.97 -27.86 6.78
CA GLY A 16 15.55 -27.03 5.65
C GLY A 16 14.31 -26.18 5.91
N ARG A 17 13.69 -26.27 7.10
CA ARG A 17 12.58 -25.39 7.47
C ARG A 17 13.10 -24.00 7.81
N GLN A 18 12.29 -23.00 7.51
CA GLN A 18 12.60 -21.61 7.82
C GLN A 18 11.70 -21.13 8.94
N ARG A 19 12.27 -20.38 9.88
CA ARG A 19 11.55 -19.64 10.90
C ARG A 19 11.73 -18.16 10.61
N ILE A 20 10.60 -17.48 10.44
CA ILE A 20 10.52 -16.04 10.23
C ILE A 20 9.81 -15.47 11.47
N THR A 21 10.40 -14.48 12.11
CA THR A 21 9.81 -13.78 13.25
C THR A 21 9.37 -12.38 12.81
N PHE A 22 8.14 -12.02 13.18
CA PHE A 22 7.58 -10.70 12.93
C PHE A 22 7.30 -10.02 14.27
N GLU A 23 7.70 -8.77 14.40
CA GLU A 23 7.37 -7.92 15.54
C GLU A 23 6.37 -6.84 15.10
N THR A 24 5.40 -6.53 15.94
CA THR A 24 4.33 -5.58 15.63
C THR A 24 3.93 -4.79 16.87
N GLU A 25 3.64 -3.51 16.68
CA GLU A 25 3.07 -2.63 17.70
C GLU A 25 1.53 -2.74 17.76
N ASP A 26 0.89 -3.38 16.78
CA ASP A 26 -0.56 -3.58 16.74
C ASP A 26 -1.02 -4.67 17.73
N ASP A 27 -2.20 -4.53 18.34
CA ASP A 27 -2.75 -5.58 19.22
C ASP A 27 -3.24 -6.79 18.40
N PHE A 28 -2.46 -7.87 18.42
CA PHE A 28 -2.71 -9.09 17.65
C PHE A 28 -3.36 -10.23 18.46
N ARG A 29 -3.73 -10.00 19.73
CA ARG A 29 -4.12 -11.10 20.64
C ARG A 29 -5.38 -11.85 20.20
N ALA A 30 -6.43 -11.14 19.79
CA ALA A 30 -7.68 -11.76 19.36
C ALA A 30 -7.51 -12.59 18.07
N GLU A 31 -6.71 -12.09 17.15
CA GLU A 31 -6.33 -12.73 15.91
C GLU A 31 -5.49 -13.98 16.17
N TYR A 32 -4.51 -13.90 17.08
CA TYR A 32 -3.73 -15.06 17.51
C TYR A 32 -4.63 -16.18 18.02
N ASP A 33 -5.58 -15.88 18.90
CA ASP A 33 -6.50 -16.89 19.44
C ASP A 33 -7.37 -17.55 18.35
N ARG A 34 -7.71 -16.81 17.30
CA ARG A 34 -8.48 -17.34 16.15
C ARG A 34 -7.64 -18.21 15.23
N LEU A 35 -6.34 -17.96 15.14
CA LEU A 35 -5.43 -18.55 14.17
C LEU A 35 -4.52 -19.64 14.74
N LYS A 36 -4.27 -19.65 16.05
CA LYS A 36 -3.49 -20.69 16.72
C LYS A 36 -4.07 -22.06 16.38
N ASP A 37 -3.18 -23.02 16.14
CA ASP A 37 -3.48 -24.40 15.74
C ASP A 37 -4.09 -24.59 14.34
N LYS A 38 -4.20 -23.54 13.54
CA LYS A 38 -4.67 -23.63 12.14
C LYS A 38 -3.52 -23.46 11.16
N LYS A 39 -3.63 -24.12 10.01
CA LYS A 39 -2.76 -23.84 8.87
C LYS A 39 -3.20 -22.51 8.25
N ILE A 40 -2.31 -21.52 8.25
CA ILE A 40 -2.57 -20.19 7.71
C ILE A 40 -1.76 -19.96 6.43
N VAL A 41 -2.26 -19.08 5.56
CA VAL A 41 -1.54 -18.56 4.40
C VAL A 41 -1.20 -17.10 4.71
N ILE A 42 0.06 -16.73 4.51
CA ILE A 42 0.56 -15.38 4.75
C ILE A 42 0.99 -14.80 3.40
N GLU A 43 0.48 -13.63 3.05
CA GLU A 43 0.87 -12.88 1.85
C GLU A 43 1.51 -11.55 2.29
N PRO A 44 2.85 -11.52 2.49
CA PRO A 44 3.54 -10.31 2.88
C PRO A 44 3.51 -9.31 1.72
N LYS A 45 3.22 -8.04 2.03
CA LYS A 45 3.26 -6.93 1.08
C LYS A 45 4.15 -5.84 1.65
N VAL A 46 5.03 -5.30 0.82
CA VAL A 46 5.84 -4.13 1.18
C VAL A 46 4.91 -3.02 1.64
N TYR A 47 5.08 -2.59 2.89
CA TYR A 47 4.31 -1.46 3.41
C TYR A 47 4.75 -0.19 2.68
N ARG A 48 3.79 0.51 2.10
CA ARG A 48 3.99 1.85 1.54
C ARG A 48 3.05 2.79 2.27
N LYS A 49 3.58 3.94 2.71
CA LYS A 49 2.76 4.98 3.33
C LYS A 49 1.65 5.35 2.34
N PRO A 50 0.37 5.24 2.72
CA PRO A 50 -0.71 5.65 1.84
C PRO A 50 -0.51 7.13 1.50
N ARG A 51 -0.68 7.50 0.21
CA ARG A 51 -0.76 8.92 -0.16
C ARG A 51 -1.83 9.59 0.70
N SER A 52 -1.56 10.80 1.18
CA SER A 52 -2.49 11.53 2.03
C SER A 52 -3.90 11.49 1.41
N LEU A 53 -4.88 11.03 2.19
CA LEU A 53 -6.29 11.03 1.78
C LEU A 53 -6.72 12.44 1.35
N ASP A 54 -6.21 13.45 2.04
CA ASP A 54 -6.42 14.86 1.73
C ASP A 54 -5.80 15.25 0.38
N ALA A 55 -4.59 14.78 0.06
CA ALA A 55 -3.96 15.05 -1.23
C ALA A 55 -4.72 14.42 -2.41
N ASN A 56 -5.28 13.22 -2.23
CA ASN A 56 -6.13 12.59 -3.25
C ASN A 56 -7.48 13.32 -3.36
N ALA A 57 -8.08 13.76 -2.26
CA ALA A 57 -9.32 14.54 -2.27
C ALA A 57 -9.12 15.90 -2.97
N TYR A 58 -8.03 16.60 -2.63
CA TYR A 58 -7.67 17.87 -3.26
C TYR A 58 -7.38 17.71 -4.76
N PHE A 59 -6.74 16.60 -5.16
CA PHE A 59 -6.56 16.25 -6.56
C PHE A 59 -7.90 16.19 -7.31
N HIS A 60 -8.91 15.51 -6.76
CA HIS A 60 -10.23 15.44 -7.38
C HIS A 60 -10.94 16.81 -7.43
N VAL A 61 -10.80 17.64 -6.39
CA VAL A 61 -11.36 19.01 -6.38
C VAL A 61 -10.72 19.87 -7.48
N LEU A 62 -9.41 19.75 -7.69
CA LEU A 62 -8.69 20.48 -8.74
C LEU A 62 -9.12 20.02 -10.14
N VAL A 63 -9.24 18.71 -10.36
CA VAL A 63 -9.72 18.13 -11.62
C VAL A 63 -11.10 18.68 -11.99
N ASN A 64 -12.04 18.69 -11.04
CA ASN A 64 -13.41 19.19 -11.27
C ASN A 64 -13.42 20.69 -11.61
N LYS A 65 -12.56 21.50 -10.95
CA LYS A 65 -12.43 22.93 -11.25
C LYS A 65 -11.89 23.17 -12.67
N ILE A 66 -10.91 22.38 -13.09
CA ILE A 66 -10.32 22.48 -14.43
C ILE A 66 -11.32 22.04 -15.50
N ALA A 67 -12.07 20.96 -15.26
CA ALA A 67 -13.10 20.47 -16.17
C ALA A 67 -14.25 21.46 -16.36
N ALA A 68 -14.70 22.10 -15.28
CA ALA A 68 -15.71 23.15 -15.32
C ALA A 68 -15.29 24.35 -16.19
N VAL A 69 -14.00 24.71 -16.18
CA VAL A 69 -13.46 25.81 -17.00
C VAL A 69 -13.29 25.39 -18.46
N LEU A 70 -12.91 24.14 -18.73
CA LEU A 70 -12.67 23.63 -20.09
C LEU A 70 -13.96 23.21 -20.84
N ARG A 71 -15.11 23.14 -20.15
CA ARG A 71 -16.39 22.60 -20.69
C ARG A 71 -16.25 21.18 -21.29
N SER A 72 -15.29 20.42 -20.81
CA SER A 72 -15.05 19.03 -21.18
C SER A 72 -15.56 18.10 -20.08
N SER A 73 -15.71 16.81 -20.39
CA SER A 73 -16.12 15.83 -19.39
C SER A 73 -15.03 15.64 -18.33
N ASP A 74 -15.43 15.46 -17.07
CA ASP A 74 -14.52 15.25 -15.93
C ASP A 74 -13.56 14.07 -16.18
N ASP A 75 -14.01 13.05 -16.93
CA ASP A 75 -13.23 11.85 -17.27
C ASP A 75 -12.12 12.12 -18.30
N GLU A 76 -12.37 12.94 -19.32
CA GLU A 76 -11.34 13.33 -20.30
C GLU A 76 -10.27 14.21 -19.66
N VAL A 77 -10.68 15.17 -18.83
CA VAL A 77 -9.77 16.08 -18.13
C VAL A 77 -8.94 15.34 -17.09
N LYS A 78 -9.52 14.35 -16.41
CA LYS A 78 -8.81 13.47 -15.49
C LYS A 78 -7.79 12.59 -16.22
N ALA A 79 -8.15 12.00 -17.35
CA ALA A 79 -7.23 11.19 -18.15
C ALA A 79 -6.05 12.03 -18.66
N GLU A 80 -6.32 13.24 -19.16
CA GLU A 80 -5.30 14.15 -19.66
C GLU A 80 -4.38 14.69 -18.53
N LEU A 81 -4.92 14.97 -17.34
CA LEU A 81 -4.15 15.38 -16.17
C LEU A 81 -3.31 14.24 -15.59
N VAL A 82 -3.85 13.02 -15.53
CA VAL A 82 -3.08 11.83 -15.10
C VAL A 82 -1.96 11.51 -16.10
N VAL A 83 -2.17 11.71 -17.39
CA VAL A 83 -1.10 11.53 -18.40
C VAL A 83 -0.07 12.66 -18.32
N ARG A 84 -0.49 13.93 -18.22
CA ARG A 84 0.43 15.07 -18.18
C ARG A 84 1.19 15.22 -16.87
N TYR A 85 0.58 14.90 -15.73
CA TYR A 85 1.20 15.05 -14.39
C TYR A 85 1.55 13.72 -13.71
N GLY A 86 1.00 12.59 -14.15
CA GLY A 86 1.45 11.26 -13.71
C GLY A 86 2.79 10.83 -14.35
N THR A 87 3.30 11.62 -15.28
CA THR A 87 4.66 11.50 -15.85
C THR A 87 5.65 12.37 -15.06
N VAL A 88 5.65 12.26 -13.73
CA VAL A 88 6.76 12.74 -12.90
C VAL A 88 7.37 11.52 -12.21
N GLU A 89 8.53 11.15 -12.73
CA GLU A 89 9.58 10.24 -12.24
C GLU A 89 9.16 8.82 -11.84
N ARG A 90 9.27 7.91 -12.82
CA ARG A 90 9.99 6.67 -12.53
C ARG A 90 11.46 7.04 -12.52
N ASP A 91 12.05 7.17 -11.34
CA ASP A 91 13.50 7.00 -11.23
C ASP A 91 13.82 5.63 -11.81
N GLU A 92 14.76 5.57 -12.75
CA GLU A 92 15.30 4.33 -13.28
C GLU A 92 16.09 3.53 -12.22
N ASP A 93 16.20 4.07 -11.00
CA ASP A 93 16.71 3.38 -9.83
C ASP A 93 15.63 3.35 -8.74
N GLY A 94 14.99 2.19 -8.54
CA GLY A 94 14.02 2.01 -7.47
C GLY A 94 14.62 2.13 -6.07
N GLY A 95 14.67 3.36 -5.55
CA GLY A 95 14.99 3.73 -4.16
C GLY A 95 13.78 4.20 -3.36
#